data_AF-A0A3M0KZ33-F1
#
_entry.id   AF-A0A3M0KZ33-F1
#
_cell.length_a   1.000
_cell.length_b   1.000
_cell.length_c   1.000
_cell.angle_alpha   90.00
_cell.angle_beta   90.00
_cell.angle_gamma   90.00
#
_symmetry.space_group_name_H-M   'P 1'
#
loop_
_entity.id
_entity.type
_entity.pdbx_description
1 polymer ?
#
loop_
_entity_poly.entity_id
_entity_poly.type
_entity_poly.pdbx_seq_one_letter_code
_entity_poly.pdbx_strand_id
1 'polypeptide(L)'
;MSQQGKHPTWMDNEFLKELRNKKRMHYLCKGSQVSKEVFKEVARPYMKKITEAKSQFELILVTFVKDNIKCFYKFINSKRKVKTNLCSLLDEEGNLVTADEEKAEVLNIFFASVFSGKMACPQGNCPPELLDGVREQNGPPVTQEEAVRELLSLLDVHKSMGSIPG
;
A
#
# COMPACT_ATOMS: atom_id res chain seq x y z
N MET A 1 3.62 -20.04 -16.83
CA MET A 1 4.90 -20.03 -16.09
C MET A 1 4.69 -19.30 -14.76
N SER A 2 4.47 -20.05 -13.67
CA SER A 2 4.18 -19.47 -12.35
C SER A 2 5.39 -18.68 -11.83
N GLN A 3 5.28 -17.35 -11.73
CA GLN A 3 6.25 -16.57 -10.97
C GLN A 3 5.98 -16.76 -9.48
N GLN A 4 6.41 -17.91 -8.93
CA GLN A 4 6.62 -17.99 -7.49
C GLN A 4 7.68 -16.95 -7.14
N GLY A 5 7.27 -15.87 -6.50
CA GLY A 5 8.16 -14.83 -6.02
C GLY A 5 9.27 -15.47 -5.21
N LYS A 6 10.52 -15.32 -5.68
CA LYS A 6 11.68 -15.85 -4.99
C LYS A 6 11.71 -15.26 -3.59
N HIS A 7 11.55 -16.13 -2.61
CA HIS A 7 11.51 -15.75 -1.22
C HIS A 7 12.91 -15.23 -0.78
N PRO A 8 12.99 -14.18 0.07
CA PRO A 8 14.27 -13.62 0.48
C PRO A 8 15.14 -14.67 1.18
N THR A 9 16.44 -14.70 0.86
CA THR A 9 17.38 -15.71 1.33
C THR A 9 17.51 -15.78 2.87
N TRP A 10 17.04 -14.76 3.59
CA TRP A 10 17.13 -14.64 5.04
C TRP A 10 15.95 -15.24 5.81
N MET A 11 14.85 -15.66 5.17
CA MET A 11 13.78 -16.36 5.91
C MET A 11 13.80 -17.88 5.67
N ASP A 12 13.67 -18.61 6.77
CA ASP A 12 13.57 -20.05 6.79
C ASP A 12 12.13 -20.53 6.49
N ASN A 13 11.98 -21.82 6.17
CA ASN A 13 10.70 -22.45 5.91
C ASN A 13 9.77 -22.44 7.13
N GLU A 14 10.31 -22.48 8.36
CA GLU A 14 9.53 -22.28 9.59
C GLU A 14 8.91 -20.87 9.63
N PHE A 15 9.71 -19.85 9.30
CA PHE A 15 9.25 -18.46 9.23
C PHE A 15 8.15 -18.24 8.19
N LEU A 16 8.24 -18.95 7.07
CA LEU A 16 7.20 -18.96 6.04
C LEU A 16 5.89 -19.59 6.51
N LYS A 17 5.93 -20.59 7.39
CA LYS A 17 4.72 -21.15 8.02
C LYS A 17 4.09 -20.15 8.98
N GLU A 18 4.90 -19.45 9.77
CA GLU A 18 4.41 -18.38 10.66
C GLU A 18 3.75 -17.23 9.88
N LEU A 19 4.33 -16.81 8.75
CA LEU A 19 3.74 -15.77 7.88
C LEU A 19 2.36 -16.20 7.34
N ARG A 20 2.23 -17.46 6.92
CA ARG A 20 0.94 -18.02 6.47
C ARG A 20 -0.09 -18.05 7.60
N ASN A 21 0.32 -18.40 8.81
CA ASN A 21 -0.56 -18.38 9.98
C ASN A 21 -1.03 -16.96 10.31
N LYS A 22 -0.12 -15.98 10.32
CA LYS A 22 -0.48 -14.56 10.50
C LYS A 22 -1.47 -14.09 9.43
N LYS A 23 -1.26 -14.47 8.15
CA LYS A 23 -2.18 -14.11 7.05
C LYS A 23 -3.58 -14.70 7.29
N ARG A 24 -3.68 -15.96 7.75
CA ARG A 24 -4.97 -16.56 8.15
C ARG A 24 -5.62 -15.80 9.30
N MET A 25 -4.87 -15.49 10.34
CA MET A 25 -5.38 -14.74 11.50
C MET A 25 -5.87 -13.33 11.15
N HIS A 26 -5.21 -12.66 10.20
CA HIS A 26 -5.67 -11.38 9.67
C HIS A 26 -7.06 -11.48 9.05
N TYR A 27 -7.31 -12.51 8.24
CA TYR A 27 -8.63 -12.73 7.64
C TYR A 27 -9.69 -13.08 8.69
N LEU A 28 -9.35 -13.89 9.69
CA LEU A 28 -10.26 -14.20 10.80
C LEU A 28 -10.61 -12.95 11.63
N CYS A 29 -9.64 -12.07 11.87
CA CYS A 29 -9.86 -10.80 12.55
C CYS A 29 -10.71 -9.84 11.71
N LYS A 30 -10.52 -9.82 10.39
CA LYS A 30 -11.30 -9.02 9.46
C LYS A 30 -12.77 -9.47 9.37
N GLY A 31 -13.01 -10.78 9.47
CA GLY A 31 -14.34 -11.38 9.52
C GLY A 31 -15.01 -11.37 10.90
N SER A 32 -14.51 -10.58 11.85
CA SER A 32 -15.05 -10.45 13.23
C SER A 32 -15.03 -11.74 14.07
N GLN A 33 -14.40 -12.81 13.59
CA GLN A 33 -14.30 -14.09 14.30
C GLN A 33 -13.25 -14.07 15.41
N VAL A 34 -12.28 -13.16 15.32
CA VAL A 34 -11.21 -12.97 16.30
C VAL A 34 -11.09 -11.48 16.62
N SER A 35 -10.95 -11.13 17.90
CA SER A 35 -10.77 -9.73 18.29
C SER A 35 -9.44 -9.16 17.81
N LYS A 36 -9.39 -7.85 17.57
CA LYS A 36 -8.18 -7.14 17.13
C LYS A 36 -7.04 -7.28 18.15
N GLU A 37 -7.37 -7.36 19.43
CA GLU A 37 -6.45 -7.57 20.54
C GLU A 37 -5.77 -8.95 20.45
N VAL A 38 -6.55 -10.01 20.21
CA VAL A 38 -5.98 -11.36 20.02
C VAL A 38 -5.08 -11.40 18.78
N PHE A 39 -5.45 -10.72 17.69
CA PHE A 39 -4.57 -10.60 16.54
C PHE A 39 -3.26 -9.86 16.86
N LYS A 40 -3.32 -8.75 17.62
CA LYS A 40 -2.13 -7.99 18.03
C LYS A 40 -1.18 -8.85 18.87
N GLU A 41 -1.69 -9.63 19.81
CA GLU A 41 -0.87 -10.50 20.65
C GLU A 41 -0.13 -11.58 19.84
N VAL A 42 -0.73 -12.08 18.76
CA VAL A 42 -0.06 -13.01 17.83
C VAL A 42 0.89 -12.27 16.87
N ALA A 43 0.51 -11.07 16.41
CA ALA A 43 1.27 -10.33 15.40
C ALA A 43 2.53 -9.67 15.96
N ARG A 44 2.52 -9.17 17.20
CA ARG A 44 3.65 -8.49 17.86
C ARG A 44 4.93 -9.33 17.92
N PRO A 45 4.93 -10.55 18.50
CA PRO A 45 6.14 -11.37 18.57
C PRO A 45 6.65 -11.74 17.18
N TYR A 46 5.74 -11.98 16.23
CA TYR A 46 6.08 -12.24 14.84
C TYR A 46 6.79 -11.04 14.19
N MET A 47 6.26 -9.82 14.34
CA MET A 47 6.91 -8.61 13.83
C MET A 47 8.29 -8.40 14.45
N LYS A 48 8.44 -8.70 15.75
CA LYS A 48 9.76 -8.65 16.42
C LYS A 48 10.75 -9.63 15.78
N LYS A 49 10.36 -10.88 15.56
CA LYS A 49 11.19 -11.88 14.86
C LYS A 49 11.57 -11.43 13.44
N ILE A 50 10.65 -10.82 12.69
CA ILE A 50 10.95 -10.26 11.35
C ILE A 50 12.04 -9.20 11.45
N THR A 51 11.88 -8.25 12.36
CA THR A 51 12.83 -7.13 12.50
C THR A 51 14.20 -7.67 12.89
N GLU A 52 14.26 -8.59 13.85
CA GLU A 52 15.50 -9.24 14.29
C GLU A 52 16.20 -9.96 13.13
N ALA A 53 15.49 -10.82 12.40
CA ALA A 53 16.06 -11.58 11.29
C ALA A 53 16.55 -10.67 10.15
N LYS A 54 15.84 -9.57 9.87
CA LYS A 54 16.30 -8.55 8.90
C LYS A 54 17.56 -7.86 9.36
N SER A 55 17.61 -7.42 10.62
CA SER A 55 18.80 -6.76 11.19
C SER A 55 20.01 -7.68 11.18
N GLN A 56 19.85 -8.95 11.53
CA GLN A 56 20.92 -9.95 11.49
C GLN A 56 21.42 -10.19 10.07
N PHE A 57 20.52 -10.28 9.09
CA PHE A 57 20.90 -10.43 7.70
C PHE A 57 21.63 -9.18 7.16
N GLU A 58 21.18 -7.99 7.50
CA GLU A 58 21.85 -6.74 7.13
C GLU A 58 23.25 -6.64 7.77
N LEU A 59 23.40 -7.07 9.04
CA LEU A 59 24.70 -7.17 9.70
C LEU A 59 25.63 -8.13 8.96
N ILE A 60 25.16 -9.34 8.64
CA ILE A 60 25.91 -10.34 7.86
C ILE A 60 26.35 -9.74 6.51
N LEU A 61 25.45 -9.05 5.81
CA LEU A 61 25.78 -8.41 4.54
C LEU A 61 26.89 -7.37 4.71
N VAL A 62 26.83 -6.54 5.75
CA VAL A 62 27.85 -5.51 6.05
C VAL A 62 29.19 -6.14 6.42
N THR A 63 29.20 -7.20 7.23
CA THR A 63 30.44 -7.88 7.64
C THR A 63 31.14 -8.55 6.46
N PHE A 64 30.38 -9.13 5.52
CA PHE A 64 30.93 -9.81 4.34
C PHE A 64 31.07 -8.89 3.11
N VAL A 65 30.96 -7.56 3.24
CA VAL A 65 31.14 -6.65 2.09
C VAL A 65 32.54 -6.79 1.48
N LYS A 66 33.56 -6.96 2.33
CA LYS A 66 34.95 -7.09 1.88
C LYS A 66 35.17 -8.36 1.06
N ASP A 67 34.55 -9.46 1.46
CA ASP A 67 34.71 -10.76 0.81
C ASP A 67 33.72 -10.99 -0.35
N ASN A 68 32.55 -10.34 -0.29
CA ASN A 68 31.46 -10.53 -1.24
C ASN A 68 30.67 -9.23 -1.50
N ILE A 69 31.36 -8.25 -2.08
CA ILE A 69 30.77 -6.96 -2.45
C ILE A 69 29.57 -7.08 -3.42
N LYS A 70 29.52 -8.15 -4.23
CA LYS A 70 28.42 -8.44 -5.16
C LYS A 70 27.09 -8.68 -4.43
N CYS A 71 27.10 -9.41 -3.31
CA CYS A 71 25.91 -9.66 -2.50
C CYS A 71 25.35 -8.36 -1.92
N PHE A 72 26.21 -7.45 -1.47
CA PHE A 72 25.82 -6.15 -0.95
C PHE A 72 25.13 -5.29 -2.03
N TYR A 73 25.75 -5.11 -3.20
CA TYR A 73 25.14 -4.35 -4.29
C TYR A 73 23.85 -4.97 -4.80
N LYS A 74 23.76 -6.31 -4.84
CA LYS A 74 22.51 -7.02 -5.18
C LYS A 74 21.40 -6.69 -4.18
N PHE A 75 21.69 -6.65 -2.88
CA PHE A 75 20.75 -6.26 -1.85
C PHE A 75 20.31 -4.80 -1.99
N ILE A 76 21.24 -3.86 -2.12
CA ILE A 76 20.94 -2.43 -2.31
C ILE A 76 20.08 -2.22 -3.57
N ASN A 77 20.45 -2.83 -4.69
CA ASN A 77 19.67 -2.75 -5.92
C ASN A 77 18.28 -3.38 -5.77
N SER A 78 18.14 -4.47 -5.00
CA SER A 78 16.82 -5.05 -4.70
C SER A 78 15.92 -4.13 -3.88
N LYS A 79 16.49 -3.29 -2.99
CA LYS A 79 15.76 -2.28 -2.20
C LYS A 79 15.40 -1.05 -3.01
N ARG A 80 16.26 -0.66 -3.95
CA ARG A 80 16.05 0.46 -4.89
C ARG A 80 15.07 0.15 -6.02
N LYS A 81 14.74 -1.13 -6.26
CA LYS A 81 13.70 -1.50 -7.23
C LYS A 81 12.38 -0.91 -6.75
N VAL A 82 12.01 0.21 -7.37
CA VAL A 82 10.64 0.71 -7.32
C VAL A 82 9.79 -0.37 -7.97
N LYS A 83 8.99 -1.05 -7.14
CA LYS A 83 7.95 -1.93 -7.65
C LYS A 83 6.96 -1.01 -8.34
N THR A 84 6.89 -1.04 -9.66
CA THR A 84 5.84 -0.39 -10.44
C THR A 84 4.52 -1.07 -10.06
N ASN A 85 3.91 -0.59 -8.97
CA ASN A 85 2.63 -1.09 -8.45
C ASN A 85 1.44 -0.55 -9.27
N LEU A 86 1.71 0.33 -10.25
CA LEU A 86 0.68 0.78 -11.16
C LEU A 86 0.29 -0.39 -12.05
N CYS A 87 -0.96 -0.84 -11.92
CA CYS A 87 -1.58 -1.65 -12.96
C CYS A 87 -1.58 -0.85 -14.27
N SER A 88 -1.51 -1.56 -15.39
CA SER A 88 -1.65 -0.93 -16.70
C SER A 88 -2.98 -0.19 -16.74
N LEU A 89 -2.90 1.12 -16.99
CA LEU A 89 -4.06 1.98 -17.06
C LEU A 89 -4.77 1.73 -18.39
N LEU A 90 -6.09 1.68 -18.35
CA LEU A 90 -6.93 1.54 -19.53
C LEU A 90 -7.68 2.84 -19.75
N ASP A 91 -7.84 3.25 -21.01
CA ASP A 91 -8.70 4.37 -21.39
C ASP A 91 -10.18 3.99 -21.26
N GLU A 92 -11.09 4.91 -21.61
CA GLU A 92 -12.54 4.67 -21.55
C GLU A 92 -12.97 3.57 -22.53
N GLU A 93 -12.21 3.38 -23.60
CA GLU A 93 -12.39 2.37 -24.65
C GLU A 93 -11.79 1.00 -24.28
N GLY A 94 -11.10 0.88 -23.15
CA GLY A 94 -10.49 -0.36 -22.67
C GLY A 94 -9.14 -0.71 -23.32
N ASN A 95 -8.50 0.24 -24.02
CA ASN A 95 -7.15 0.09 -24.57
C ASN A 95 -6.08 0.42 -23.54
N LEU A 96 -4.90 -0.19 -23.70
CA LEU A 96 -3.76 0.04 -22.81
C LEU A 96 -3.11 1.39 -23.08
N VAL A 97 -3.14 2.26 -22.07
CA VAL A 97 -2.54 3.58 -22.12
C VAL A 97 -1.03 3.46 -21.95
N THR A 98 -0.28 3.86 -22.97
CA THR A 98 1.19 3.68 -23.00
C THR A 98 1.94 4.99 -22.83
N ALA A 99 1.44 6.09 -23.39
CA ALA A 99 2.04 7.43 -23.26
C ALA A 99 1.78 8.03 -21.88
N ASP A 100 2.69 8.88 -21.40
CA ASP A 100 2.58 9.46 -20.06
C ASP A 100 1.54 10.60 -20.02
N GLU A 101 1.38 11.32 -21.13
CA GLU A 101 0.34 12.34 -21.32
C GLU A 101 -1.06 11.72 -21.22
N GLU A 102 -1.31 10.64 -21.96
CA GLU A 102 -2.58 9.91 -21.93
C GLU A 102 -2.87 9.35 -20.52
N LYS A 103 -1.85 8.86 -19.80
CA LYS A 103 -2.02 8.39 -18.41
C LYS A 103 -2.45 9.53 -17.50
N ALA A 104 -1.86 10.71 -17.65
CA ALA A 104 -2.20 11.88 -16.87
C ALA A 104 -3.65 12.32 -17.15
N GLU A 105 -4.09 12.27 -18.41
CA GLU A 105 -5.47 12.59 -18.79
C GLU A 105 -6.47 11.61 -18.18
N VAL A 106 -6.25 10.29 -18.31
CA VAL A 106 -7.15 9.29 -17.73
C VAL A 106 -7.24 9.41 -16.20
N LEU A 107 -6.12 9.67 -15.52
CA LEU A 107 -6.12 9.91 -14.08
C LEU A 107 -6.85 11.22 -13.71
N ASN A 108 -6.68 12.27 -14.50
CA ASN A 108 -7.34 13.56 -14.28
C ASN A 108 -8.87 13.45 -14.48
N ILE A 109 -9.31 12.71 -15.50
CA ILE A 109 -10.73 12.40 -15.73
C ILE A 109 -11.31 11.61 -14.55
N PHE A 110 -10.61 10.56 -14.12
CA PHE A 110 -11.03 9.79 -12.94
C PHE A 110 -11.12 10.67 -11.68
N PHE A 111 -10.13 11.52 -11.46
CA PHE A 111 -10.12 12.43 -10.32
C PHE A 111 -11.30 13.42 -10.37
N ALA A 112 -11.56 14.04 -11.54
CA ALA A 112 -12.70 14.93 -11.72
C ALA A 112 -14.06 14.22 -11.55
N SER A 113 -14.15 12.95 -11.96
CA SER A 113 -15.33 12.09 -11.79
C SER A 113 -15.69 11.88 -10.32
N VAL A 114 -14.70 11.70 -9.44
CA VAL A 114 -14.92 11.56 -7.98
C VAL A 114 -15.62 12.78 -7.38
N PHE A 115 -15.34 13.98 -7.88
CA PHE A 115 -15.98 15.23 -7.40
C PHE A 115 -17.28 15.56 -8.12
N SER A 116 -17.51 14.99 -9.30
CA SER A 116 -18.66 15.33 -10.15
C SER A 116 -19.88 14.43 -9.94
N GLY A 117 -19.79 13.42 -9.06
CA GLY A 117 -20.88 12.47 -8.77
C GLY A 117 -21.23 11.52 -9.93
N LYS A 118 -20.56 11.65 -11.08
CA LYS A 118 -20.66 10.75 -12.24
C LYS A 118 -19.61 9.67 -12.06
N MET A 119 -19.95 8.50 -11.54
CA MET A 119 -19.00 7.38 -11.46
C MET A 119 -18.69 6.86 -12.86
N ALA A 120 -17.58 7.31 -13.46
CA ALA A 120 -16.93 6.66 -14.57
C ALA A 120 -15.66 6.03 -14.01
N CYS A 121 -15.73 4.77 -13.61
CA CYS A 121 -14.56 4.05 -13.12
C CYS A 121 -13.83 3.47 -14.33
N PRO A 122 -12.56 3.85 -14.60
CA PRO A 122 -11.75 3.20 -15.62
C PRO A 122 -11.67 1.72 -15.27
N GLN A 123 -12.08 0.86 -16.19
CA GLN A 123 -12.21 -0.58 -15.96
C GLN A 123 -10.83 -1.24 -15.96
N GLY A 124 -10.01 -0.97 -14.93
CA GLY A 124 -8.73 -1.64 -14.74
C GLY A 124 -8.92 -3.09 -14.31
N ASN A 125 -8.17 -4.01 -14.91
CA ASN A 125 -8.07 -5.41 -14.48
C ASN A 125 -7.24 -5.56 -13.20
N CYS A 126 -7.57 -4.80 -12.15
CA CYS A 126 -6.97 -4.95 -10.84
C CYS A 126 -7.39 -6.29 -10.21
N PRO A 127 -6.47 -7.05 -9.60
CA PRO A 127 -6.85 -8.13 -8.72
C PRO A 127 -7.76 -7.59 -7.61
N PRO A 128 -8.80 -8.34 -7.18
CA PRO A 128 -9.74 -7.90 -6.13
C PRO A 128 -9.07 -7.44 -4.82
N GLU A 129 -7.80 -7.77 -4.58
CA GLU A 129 -7.03 -7.39 -3.39
C GLU A 129 -6.74 -5.88 -3.24
N LEU A 130 -6.97 -5.02 -4.25
CA LEU A 130 -6.69 -3.58 -4.18
C LEU A 130 -7.93 -2.67 -4.02
N LEU A 131 -9.14 -3.21 -4.15
CA LEU A 131 -10.39 -2.43 -4.10
C LEU A 131 -11.04 -2.37 -2.70
N ASP A 132 -10.49 -3.06 -1.71
CA ASP A 132 -11.16 -3.26 -0.41
C ASP A 132 -10.79 -2.17 0.62
N GLY A 133 -10.96 -0.91 0.21
CA GLY A 133 -10.76 0.28 1.04
C GLY A 133 -11.94 1.25 1.08
N VAL A 134 -12.93 1.08 0.20
CA VAL A 134 -14.13 1.94 0.20
C VAL A 134 -15.24 1.21 0.93
N ARG A 135 -15.34 1.51 2.23
CA ARG A 135 -16.56 1.31 3.02
C ARG A 135 -17.75 1.80 2.20
N GLU A 136 -18.74 0.92 2.01
CA GLU A 136 -20.12 1.33 1.71
C GLU A 136 -20.54 2.36 2.76
N GLN A 137 -20.45 3.64 2.41
CA GLN A 137 -21.36 4.63 2.94
C GLN A 137 -22.42 4.78 1.86
N ASN A 138 -23.55 4.12 2.07
CA ASN A 138 -24.71 4.26 1.23
C ASN A 138 -25.09 5.76 1.21
N GLY A 139 -24.96 6.37 0.03
CA GLY A 139 -25.29 7.77 -0.23
C GLY A 139 -24.05 8.65 -0.48
N PRO A 140 -24.12 9.62 -1.42
CA PRO A 140 -23.12 10.68 -1.51
C PRO A 140 -22.94 11.32 -0.12
N PRO A 141 -21.72 11.66 0.32
CA PRO A 141 -21.55 12.44 1.53
C PRO A 141 -22.20 13.80 1.30
N VAL A 142 -23.43 13.95 1.80
CA VAL A 142 -24.15 15.23 1.82
C VAL A 142 -23.41 16.09 2.83
N THR A 143 -22.38 16.75 2.33
CA THR A 143 -21.68 17.79 3.08
C THR A 143 -22.59 19.00 2.96
N GLN A 144 -23.40 19.27 4.00
CA GLN A 144 -24.25 20.45 4.03
C GLN A 144 -23.36 21.69 3.91
N GLU A 145 -23.62 22.53 2.91
CA GLU A 145 -22.82 23.72 2.61
C GLU A 145 -22.73 24.63 3.85
N GLU A 146 -23.81 24.68 4.63
CA GLU A 146 -23.92 25.39 5.90
C GLU A 146 -22.92 24.88 6.94
N ALA A 147 -22.72 23.56 7.05
CA ALA A 147 -21.77 22.97 7.98
C ALA A 147 -20.32 23.28 7.60
N VAL A 148 -20.02 23.34 6.29
CA VAL A 148 -18.70 23.73 5.81
C VAL A 148 -18.45 25.22 6.05
N ARG A 149 -19.45 26.08 5.78
CA ARG A 149 -19.37 27.53 6.02
C ARG A 149 -19.17 27.84 7.51
N GLU A 150 -19.85 27.12 8.40
CA GLU A 150 -19.67 27.27 9.84
C GLU A 150 -18.25 26.89 10.27
N LEU A 151 -17.72 25.75 9.81
CA LEU A 151 -16.34 25.36 10.11
C LEU A 151 -15.31 26.36 9.56
N LEU A 152 -15.51 26.88 8.35
CA LEU A 152 -14.62 27.88 7.75
C LEU A 152 -14.68 29.22 8.50
N SER A 153 -15.83 29.59 9.08
CA SER A 153 -15.95 30.79 9.91
C SER A 153 -15.18 30.72 11.23
N LEU A 154 -14.89 29.50 11.70
CA LEU A 154 -14.10 29.24 12.90
C LEU A 154 -12.59 29.22 12.63
N LEU A 155 -12.17 29.29 11.37
CA LEU A 155 -10.76 29.37 11.02
C LEU A 155 -10.23 30.78 11.25
N ASP A 156 -9.16 30.88 12.03
CA ASP A 156 -8.43 32.12 12.25
C ASP A 156 -7.64 32.49 10.98
N VAL A 157 -8.03 33.60 10.34
CA VAL A 157 -7.43 34.11 9.10
C VAL A 157 -5.95 34.52 9.30
N HIS A 158 -5.53 34.72 10.55
CA HIS A 158 -4.14 35.06 10.89
C HIS A 158 -3.27 33.84 11.22
N LYS A 159 -3.83 32.62 11.15
CA LYS A 159 -3.12 31.38 11.44
C LYS A 159 -2.71 30.67 10.15
N SER A 160 -1.45 30.79 9.76
CA SER A 160 -0.89 30.05 8.61
C SER A 160 -0.77 28.56 8.92
N MET A 161 -1.01 27.70 7.92
CA MET A 161 -0.65 26.28 7.99
C MET A 161 0.87 26.17 8.22
N GLY A 162 1.26 25.47 9.29
CA GLY A 162 2.66 25.32 9.69
C GLY A 162 3.52 24.80 8.53
N SER A 163 4.75 25.30 8.44
CA SER A 163 5.68 24.96 7.37
C SER A 163 5.89 23.45 7.26
N ILE A 164 5.77 22.93 6.05
CA ILE A 164 6.17 21.56 5.71
C ILE A 164 7.70 21.52 5.79
N PRO A 165 8.33 20.68 6.62
CA PRO A 165 9.79 20.58 6.68
C PRO A 165 10.31 20.03 5.34
N GLY A 166 11.25 20.76 4.74
CA GLY A 166 12.01 20.33 3.56
C GLY A 166 13.09 19.32 3.88
#